data_AF-A0A6G1G726-F1
#
_entry.id   AF-A0A6G1G726-F1
#
_cell.length_a   1.000
_cell.length_b   1.000
_cell.length_c   1.000
_cell.angle_alpha   90.00
_cell.angle_beta   90.00
_cell.angle_gamma   90.00
#
_symmetry.space_group_name_H-M   'P 1'
#
loop_
_entity.id
_entity.type
_entity.pdbx_description
1 polymer ?
#
loop_
_entity_poly.entity_id
_entity_poly.type
_entity_poly.pdbx_seq_one_letter_code
_entity_poly.pdbx_strand_id
1 'polypeptide(L)'
;MEPVPLRTKISWVESAGGSITLIYFKHVIQGDVSARDFLVDNDLSILLCDFSGSALNDKEPWVVGMDHFEVSITTEIFSFCSLIFDIMTRRRPYDEIEHSDEAERLCGEEMFPPMDDVPFRDIILKCWKGGYTTVVEILED
;
A
#
# COMPACT_ATOMS: atom_id res chain seq x y z
N MET A 1 5.43 19.20 16.35
CA MET A 1 5.10 17.78 16.52
C MET A 1 6.39 17.01 16.28
N GLU A 2 6.82 16.16 17.21
CA GLU A 2 8.08 15.42 17.05
C GLU A 2 7.99 14.42 15.89
N PRO A 3 9.11 14.12 15.21
CA PRO A 3 9.14 13.08 14.18
C PRO A 3 8.81 11.72 14.81
N VAL A 4 7.97 10.92 14.12
CA VAL A 4 7.65 9.56 14.58
C VAL A 4 8.92 8.71 14.47
N PRO A 5 9.32 7.99 15.52
CA PRO A 5 10.51 7.14 15.50
C PRO A 5 10.47 6.11 14.38
N LEU A 6 11.63 5.82 13.77
CA LEU A 6 11.75 4.83 12.69
C LEU A 6 11.20 3.46 13.11
N ARG A 7 11.48 3.01 14.35
CA ARG A 7 10.94 1.74 14.89
C ARG A 7 9.41 1.66 14.81
N THR A 8 8.73 2.78 15.00
CA THR A 8 7.26 2.84 14.97
C THR A 8 6.76 2.77 13.54
N LYS A 9 7.44 3.44 12.62
CA LYS A 9 7.16 3.34 11.18
C LYS A 9 7.34 1.90 10.67
N ILE A 10 8.40 1.22 11.09
CA ILE A 10 8.64 -0.19 10.75
C ILE A 10 7.52 -1.07 11.30
N SER A 11 7.13 -0.91 12.58
CA SER A 11 6.03 -1.68 13.15
C SER A 11 4.69 -1.44 12.43
N TRP A 12 4.47 -0.23 11.89
CA TRP A 12 3.30 0.05 11.06
C TRP A 12 3.34 -0.70 9.74
N VAL A 13 4.49 -0.71 9.05
CA VAL A 13 4.65 -1.49 7.81
C VAL A 13 4.40 -2.98 8.04
N GLU A 14 5.00 -3.55 9.09
CA GLU A 14 4.82 -4.96 9.46
C GLU A 14 3.36 -5.28 9.79
N SER A 15 2.70 -4.43 10.60
CA SER A 15 1.30 -4.64 11.00
C SER A 15 0.33 -4.47 9.82
N ALA A 16 0.59 -3.52 8.93
CA ALA A 16 -0.20 -3.31 7.73
C ALA A 16 -0.08 -4.52 6.79
N GLY A 17 1.14 -4.95 6.49
CA GLY A 17 1.36 -6.13 5.65
C GLY A 17 0.79 -7.40 6.27
N GLY A 18 0.92 -7.57 7.58
CA GLY A 18 0.30 -8.69 8.30
C GLY A 18 -1.23 -8.69 8.21
N SER A 19 -1.86 -7.51 8.29
CA SER A 19 -3.31 -7.35 8.13
C SER A 19 -3.76 -7.68 6.71
N ILE A 20 -3.06 -7.16 5.69
CA ILE A 20 -3.36 -7.43 4.27
C ILE A 20 -3.17 -8.92 3.95
N THR A 21 -2.09 -9.52 4.44
CA THR A 21 -1.84 -10.97 4.31
C THR A 21 -2.98 -11.78 4.93
N LEU A 22 -3.45 -11.39 6.12
CA LEU A 22 -4.53 -12.10 6.80
C LEU A 22 -5.83 -12.09 5.98
N ILE A 23 -6.22 -10.93 5.44
CA ILE A 23 -7.46 -10.81 4.66
C ILE A 23 -7.33 -11.49 3.30
N TYR A 24 -6.14 -11.49 2.69
CA TYR A 24 -5.85 -12.24 1.47
C TYR A 24 -6.12 -13.73 1.64
N PHE A 25 -5.70 -14.33 2.77
CA PHE A 25 -6.03 -15.72 3.12
C PHE A 25 -7.50 -15.97 3.45
N LYS A 26 -8.30 -14.91 3.63
CA LYS A 26 -9.77 -14.97 3.71
C LYS A 26 -10.45 -14.69 2.37
N HIS A 27 -9.68 -14.66 1.28
CA HIS A 27 -10.12 -14.34 -0.07
C HIS A 27 -10.65 -12.91 -0.19
N VAL A 28 -10.08 -11.97 0.56
CA VAL A 28 -10.41 -10.54 0.49
C VAL A 28 -9.20 -9.79 -0.06
N ILE A 29 -9.46 -8.91 -1.04
CA ILE A 29 -8.51 -7.90 -1.53
C ILE A 29 -9.08 -6.55 -1.10
N GLN A 30 -8.31 -5.77 -0.36
CA GLN A 30 -8.70 -4.45 0.15
C GLN A 30 -9.00 -3.47 -0.99
N GLY A 31 -8.21 -3.51 -2.07
CA GLY A 31 -8.46 -2.80 -3.33
C GLY A 31 -8.03 -1.33 -3.37
N ASP A 32 -7.95 -0.65 -2.22
CA ASP A 32 -7.44 0.72 -2.10
C ASP A 32 -6.60 0.87 -0.81
N VAL A 33 -5.42 0.24 -0.77
CA VAL A 33 -4.55 0.29 0.42
C VAL A 33 -3.87 1.66 0.52
N SER A 34 -4.25 2.46 1.50
CA SER A 34 -3.62 3.75 1.81
C SER A 34 -3.51 3.99 3.32
N ALA A 35 -2.78 5.03 3.73
CA ALA A 35 -2.66 5.37 5.15
C ALA A 35 -4.00 5.76 5.80
N ARG A 36 -5.03 6.11 5.00
CA ARG A 36 -6.38 6.46 5.48
C ARG A 36 -7.16 5.24 5.97
N ASP A 37 -6.78 4.07 5.48
CA ASP A 37 -7.45 2.79 5.76
C ASP A 37 -6.90 2.16 7.05
N PHE A 38 -6.02 2.85 7.77
CA PHE A 38 -5.48 2.41 9.04
C PHE A 38 -5.82 3.41 10.16
N LEU A 39 -6.48 2.90 11.19
CA LEU A 39 -6.68 3.63 12.44
C LEU A 39 -5.46 3.45 13.35
N VAL A 40 -5.15 4.45 14.15
CA VAL A 40 -4.04 4.41 15.13
C VAL A 40 -4.63 4.39 16.53
N ASP A 41 -4.27 3.40 17.35
CA ASP A 41 -4.68 3.31 18.77
C ASP A 41 -3.73 4.11 19.69
N ASN A 42 -4.07 4.22 20.97
CA ASN A 42 -3.34 4.97 21.98
C ASN A 42 -1.90 4.47 22.20
N ASP A 43 -1.64 3.19 21.93
CA ASP A 43 -0.31 2.57 22.00
C ASP A 43 0.47 2.67 20.68
N LEU A 44 -0.06 3.40 19.69
CA LEU A 44 0.45 3.53 18.33
C LEU A 44 0.41 2.23 17.52
N SER A 45 -0.34 1.20 17.95
CA SER A 45 -0.70 0.10 17.05
C SER A 45 -1.65 0.58 15.96
N ILE A 46 -1.68 -0.12 14.83
CA ILE A 46 -2.59 0.18 13.72
C ILE A 46 -3.57 -0.95 13.48
N LEU A 47 -4.78 -0.58 13.04
CA LEU A 47 -5.84 -1.50 12.67
C LEU A 47 -6.35 -1.14 11.28
N LEU A 48 -6.37 -2.14 10.38
CA LEU A 48 -6.99 -2.01 9.08
C LEU A 48 -8.50 -1.78 9.24
N CYS A 49 -9.03 -0.82 8.50
CA CYS A 49 -10.44 -0.46 8.47
C CYS A 49 -10.91 -0.22 7.03
N ASP A 50 -12.15 0.22 6.87
CA ASP A 50 -12.80 0.55 5.60
C ASP A 50 -12.68 -0.52 4.50
N PHE A 51 -13.61 -1.47 4.50
CA PHE A 51 -13.70 -2.54 3.49
C PHE A 51 -14.71 -2.21 2.38
N SER A 52 -15.16 -0.96 2.27
CA SER A 52 -16.28 -0.60 1.39
C SER A 52 -15.98 -0.87 -0.09
N GLY A 53 -14.72 -0.66 -0.52
CA GLY A 53 -14.24 -0.96 -1.87
C GLY A 53 -13.57 -2.32 -2.04
N SER A 54 -13.62 -3.20 -1.02
CA SER A 54 -12.92 -4.49 -1.07
C SER A 54 -13.61 -5.52 -1.98
N ALA A 55 -12.82 -6.37 -2.63
CA ALA A 55 -13.28 -7.54 -3.37
C ALA A 55 -13.27 -8.79 -2.47
N LEU A 56 -14.20 -9.72 -2.70
CA LEU A 56 -14.35 -10.95 -1.91
C LEU A 56 -14.54 -12.17 -2.81
N ASN A 57 -13.61 -13.12 -2.76
CA ASN A 57 -13.43 -14.21 -3.73
C ASN A 57 -13.23 -13.65 -5.15
N ASP A 58 -13.74 -14.35 -6.17
CA ASP A 58 -13.79 -13.88 -7.55
C ASP A 58 -14.98 -12.94 -7.83
N LYS A 59 -15.49 -12.26 -6.78
CA LYS A 59 -16.62 -11.33 -6.93
C LYS A 59 -16.11 -9.90 -6.86
N GLU A 60 -16.54 -9.12 -7.85
CA GLU A 60 -16.36 -7.67 -7.91
C GLU A 60 -16.80 -6.98 -6.61
N PRO A 61 -16.14 -5.88 -6.22
CA PRO A 61 -16.51 -5.09 -5.04
C PRO A 61 -17.98 -4.66 -5.06
N TRP A 62 -18.62 -4.64 -3.88
CA TRP A 62 -20.01 -4.19 -3.74
C TRP A 62 -20.19 -2.70 -4.00
N VAL A 63 -19.13 -1.91 -3.77
CA VAL A 63 -19.06 -0.50 -4.11
C VAL A 63 -17.83 -0.33 -5.00
N VAL A 64 -18.04 0.00 -6.26
CA VAL A 64 -16.98 0.46 -7.15
C VAL A 64 -16.86 1.97 -6.94
N GLY A 65 -15.67 2.46 -6.61
CA GLY A 65 -15.39 3.89 -6.58
C GLY A 65 -15.68 4.56 -7.92
N MET A 66 -15.71 5.89 -7.96
CA MET A 66 -15.90 6.63 -9.23
C MET A 66 -14.81 6.33 -10.26
N ASP A 67 -13.63 5.89 -9.81
CA ASP A 67 -12.54 5.45 -10.65
C ASP A 67 -12.63 3.92 -10.80
N HIS A 68 -12.94 3.47 -12.02
CA HIS A 68 -13.18 2.08 -12.39
C HIS A 68 -11.90 1.22 -12.37
N PHE A 69 -11.23 1.12 -11.24
CA PHE A 69 -10.04 0.27 -11.10
C PHE A 69 -10.41 -1.20 -10.93
N GLU A 70 -9.73 -2.05 -11.70
CA GLU A 70 -9.79 -3.49 -11.52
C GLU A 70 -9.06 -3.84 -10.22
N VAL A 71 -9.84 -4.23 -9.20
CA VAL A 71 -9.29 -4.70 -7.93
C VAL A 71 -8.60 -6.03 -8.19
N SER A 72 -7.28 -6.04 -8.03
CA SER A 72 -6.45 -7.22 -8.29
C SER A 72 -5.34 -7.31 -7.25
N ILE A 73 -4.72 -8.49 -7.15
CA ILE A 73 -3.56 -8.66 -6.28
C ILE A 73 -2.39 -7.77 -6.70
N THR A 74 -2.24 -7.51 -8.00
CA THR A 74 -1.18 -6.64 -8.53
C THR A 74 -1.37 -5.19 -8.09
N THR A 75 -2.60 -4.66 -8.18
CA THR A 75 -2.91 -3.29 -7.75
C THR A 75 -2.83 -3.17 -6.22
N GLU A 76 -3.22 -4.20 -5.48
CA GLU A 76 -3.05 -4.23 -4.01
C GLU A 76 -1.57 -4.23 -3.58
N ILE A 77 -0.71 -5.00 -4.25
CA ILE A 77 0.74 -5.00 -4.03
C ILE A 77 1.33 -3.60 -4.27
N PHE A 78 0.96 -2.99 -5.40
CA PHE A 78 1.41 -1.64 -5.73
C PHE A 78 0.99 -0.62 -4.67
N SER A 79 -0.27 -0.66 -4.23
CA SER A 79 -0.81 0.21 -3.19
C SER A 79 -0.14 -0.03 -1.83
N PHE A 80 0.15 -1.29 -1.47
CA PHE A 80 0.89 -1.59 -0.25
C PHE A 80 2.31 -1.01 -0.26
N CYS A 81 3.06 -1.13 -1.36
CA CYS A 81 4.39 -0.54 -1.46
C CYS A 81 4.36 0.99 -1.47
N SER A 82 3.31 1.56 -2.06
CA SER A 82 3.01 2.99 -2.00
C SER A 82 2.73 3.45 -0.57
N LEU A 83 2.04 2.64 0.24
CA LEU A 83 1.87 2.87 1.68
C LEU A 83 3.20 2.80 2.44
N ILE A 84 4.11 1.87 2.12
CA ILE A 84 5.46 1.83 2.72
C ILE A 84 6.19 3.15 2.45
N PHE A 85 6.18 3.62 1.20
CA PHE A 85 6.77 4.90 0.82
C PHE A 85 6.13 6.06 1.62
N ASP A 86 4.80 6.10 1.71
CA ASP A 86 4.06 7.12 2.47
C ASP A 86 4.46 7.12 3.95
N ILE A 87 4.44 5.98 4.62
CA ILE A 87 4.84 5.86 6.03
C ILE A 87 6.28 6.38 6.24
N MET A 88 7.20 6.01 5.35
CA MET A 88 8.62 6.35 5.48
C MET A 88 8.90 7.82 5.20
N THR A 89 8.28 8.40 4.18
CA THR A 89 8.59 9.74 3.68
C THR A 89 7.59 10.81 4.11
N ARG A 90 6.40 10.40 4.59
CA ARG A 90 5.21 11.23 4.83
C ARG A 90 4.73 12.00 3.60
N ARG A 91 4.91 11.37 2.45
CA ARG A 91 4.58 11.86 1.12
C ARG A 91 3.98 10.70 0.36
N ARG A 92 2.84 10.88 -0.31
CA ARG A 92 2.35 9.88 -1.24
C ARG A 92 3.31 9.79 -2.42
N PRO A 93 3.54 8.58 -2.97
CA PRO A 93 4.20 8.52 -4.25
C PRO A 93 3.35 9.33 -5.24
N TYR A 94 4.00 10.25 -5.95
CA TYR A 94 3.33 11.13 -6.90
C TYR A 94 2.30 12.11 -6.27
N ASP A 95 2.53 12.65 -5.06
CA ASP A 95 1.64 13.65 -4.42
C ASP A 95 1.22 14.82 -5.34
N GLU A 96 2.02 15.16 -6.35
CA GLU A 96 1.73 16.23 -7.32
C GLU A 96 0.69 15.84 -8.38
N ILE A 97 0.23 14.59 -8.37
CA ILE A 97 -0.62 14.01 -9.39
C ILE A 97 -2.01 13.75 -8.82
N GLU A 98 -3.01 14.40 -9.41
CA GLU A 98 -4.40 14.36 -8.94
C GLU A 98 -5.14 13.06 -9.32
N HIS A 99 -4.62 12.29 -10.29
CA HIS A 99 -5.26 11.08 -10.83
C HIS A 99 -4.38 9.83 -10.66
N SER A 100 -4.93 8.74 -10.12
CA SER A 100 -4.22 7.48 -9.90
C SER A 100 -3.74 6.79 -11.19
N ASP A 101 -4.47 6.93 -12.30
CA ASP A 101 -4.09 6.39 -13.62
C ASP A 101 -2.70 6.88 -14.05
N GLU A 102 -2.38 8.12 -13.71
CA GLU A 102 -1.12 8.76 -14.06
C GLU A 102 0.04 8.25 -13.19
N ALA A 103 -0.23 7.88 -11.94
CA ALA A 103 0.78 7.25 -11.07
C ALA A 103 1.18 5.86 -11.57
N GLU A 104 0.20 5.05 -12.02
CA GLU A 104 0.49 3.75 -12.64
C GLU A 104 1.24 3.91 -13.97
N ARG A 105 0.86 4.90 -14.79
CA ARG A 105 1.56 5.21 -16.04
C ARG A 105 3.02 5.58 -15.80
N LEU A 106 3.29 6.50 -14.87
CA LEU A 106 4.65 6.91 -14.53
C LEU A 106 5.47 5.76 -13.94
N CYS A 107 4.85 4.93 -13.12
CA CYS A 107 5.48 3.70 -12.63
C CYS A 107 5.86 2.78 -13.79
N GLY A 108 4.96 2.58 -14.76
CA GLY A 108 5.22 1.79 -15.98
C GLY A 108 6.30 2.38 -16.88
N GLU A 109 6.49 3.70 -16.84
CA GLU A 109 7.58 4.41 -17.53
C GLU A 109 8.89 4.46 -16.71
N GLU A 110 8.93 3.77 -15.56
CA GLU A 110 10.02 3.81 -14.57
C GLU A 110 10.38 5.23 -14.07
N MET A 111 9.43 6.15 -14.15
CA MET A 111 9.55 7.49 -13.60
C MET A 111 9.15 7.46 -12.13
N PHE A 112 10.08 7.09 -11.26
CA PHE A 112 9.85 7.00 -9.81
C PHE A 112 10.07 8.33 -9.09
N PRO A 113 9.38 8.58 -7.95
CA PRO A 113 9.70 9.71 -7.08
C PRO A 113 11.15 9.59 -6.54
N PRO A 114 11.72 10.68 -5.98
CA PRO A 114 13.05 10.63 -5.38
C PRO A 114 13.14 9.58 -4.27
N MET A 115 14.11 8.66 -4.41
CA MET A 115 14.32 7.53 -3.50
C MET A 115 15.60 7.63 -2.66
N ASP A 116 16.30 8.76 -2.71
CA ASP A 116 17.52 8.97 -1.93
C ASP A 116 17.19 8.94 -0.43
N ASP A 117 17.94 8.13 0.33
CA ASP A 117 17.78 7.94 1.78
C ASP A 117 16.41 7.44 2.26
N VAL A 118 15.59 6.85 1.37
CA VAL A 118 14.30 6.25 1.73
C VAL A 118 14.51 4.84 2.31
N PRO A 119 14.12 4.57 3.57
CA PRO A 119 14.10 3.21 4.11
C PRO A 119 13.24 2.29 3.24
N PHE A 120 13.66 1.03 3.09
CA PHE A 120 13.02 0.04 2.21
C PHE A 120 13.02 0.40 0.72
N ARG A 121 13.90 1.30 0.27
CA ARG A 121 14.05 1.70 -1.14
C ARG A 121 14.05 0.51 -2.09
N ASP A 122 14.86 -0.51 -1.82
CA ASP A 122 15.05 -1.62 -2.75
C ASP A 122 13.78 -2.48 -2.87
N ILE A 123 13.06 -2.66 -1.75
CA ILE A 123 11.75 -3.33 -1.71
C ILE A 123 10.72 -2.51 -2.51
N ILE A 124 10.62 -1.20 -2.26
CA ILE A 124 9.67 -0.32 -2.96
C ILE A 124 9.94 -0.34 -4.47
N LEU A 125 11.19 -0.20 -4.90
CA LEU A 125 11.55 -0.22 -6.33
C LEU A 125 11.32 -1.59 -6.97
N LYS A 126 11.65 -2.68 -6.28
CA LYS A 126 11.37 -4.04 -6.78
C LYS A 126 9.87 -4.25 -6.96
N CYS A 127 9.07 -3.75 -6.03
CA CYS A 127 7.61 -3.82 -6.08
C CYS A 127 7.02 -3.03 -7.24
N TRP A 128 7.42 -1.77 -7.41
CA TRP A 128 6.97 -0.94 -8.53
C TRP A 128 7.39 -1.50 -9.91
N LYS A 129 8.46 -2.29 -9.96
CA LYS A 129 8.87 -3.03 -11.17
C LYS A 129 8.17 -4.38 -11.35
N GLY A 130 7.17 -4.70 -10.53
CA GLY A 130 6.43 -5.96 -10.59
C GLY A 130 7.20 -7.19 -10.08
N GLY A 131 8.16 -6.98 -9.17
CA GLY A 131 9.05 -8.02 -8.64
C GLY A 131 8.46 -8.90 -7.53
N TYR A 132 7.19 -8.72 -7.19
CA TYR A 132 6.47 -9.52 -6.19
C TYR A 132 5.11 -9.97 -6.73
N THR A 133 4.66 -11.13 -6.27
CA THR A 133 3.34 -11.70 -6.60
C THR A 133 2.38 -11.71 -5.42
N THR A 134 2.88 -11.48 -4.21
CA THR A 134 2.08 -11.36 -2.98
C THR A 134 2.69 -10.35 -2.01
N VAL A 135 1.88 -9.84 -1.07
CA VAL A 135 2.37 -9.04 0.06
C VAL A 135 3.25 -9.86 1.01
N VAL A 136 3.07 -11.19 1.05
CA VAL A 136 3.90 -12.08 1.87
C VAL A 136 5.35 -12.02 1.43
N GLU A 137 5.61 -12.08 0.12
CA GLU A 137 6.98 -11.97 -0.43
C GLU A 137 7.65 -10.64 -0.10
N ILE A 138 6.87 -9.56 0.08
CA ILE A 138 7.39 -8.25 0.49
C ILE A 138 7.83 -8.26 1.96
N LEU A 139 7.09 -8.96 2.82
CA LEU A 139 7.40 -9.04 4.25
C LEU A 139 8.56 -9.99 4.56
N GLU A 140 8.87 -10.90 3.65
CA GLU A 140 9.95 -11.88 3.77
C GLU A 140 11.31 -11.39 3.22
N ASP A 141 11.34 -10.26 2.50
CA ASP A 141 12.54 -9.63 1.90
C ASP A 141 13.19 -8.61 2.86
#